data_AF-A0A6A6JZE2-F1
#
_entry.id   AF-A0A6A6JZE2-F1
#
_cell.length_a   1.000
_cell.length_b   1.000
_cell.length_c   1.000
_cell.angle_alpha   90.00
_cell.angle_beta   90.00
_cell.angle_gamma   90.00
#
_symmetry.space_group_name_H-M   'P 1'
#
loop_
_entity.id
_entity.type
_entity.pdbx_description
1 polymer ?
#
loop_
_entity_poly.entity_id
_entity_poly.type
_entity_poly.pdbx_seq_one_letter_code
_entity_poly.pdbx_strand_id
1 'polypeptide(L)'
;MASPVTILINTLDGKTLAFPSAKDAPISEIHSTLSSRLEWTHSSPYILTTTNRRIVSSWSTAPTSTLLSSESDTFLPLRLTVPLCGGKGGFGSILRAQGGRMSSRKKQGEQNGSSRNLDGRRLRTVAEAKALAEYLASKPEMERKEREEKRKRWEDIVASTERKQEELRSGRGRLDAGFLEGKEEAEQKTREAIEAMLRAEGRGSSEEGEASDEQASGSSSSKPAVAPRAMYGWEDEDDEFMSDSEEEEEVSEEDVKPAYEGKGKGKAV
;
A
#
# COMPACT_ATOMS: atom_id res chain seq x y z
N MET A 1 15.35 51.89 48.05
CA MET A 1 14.42 50.75 48.17
C MET A 1 14.53 49.97 46.87
N ALA A 2 15.03 48.74 46.91
CA ALA A 2 15.18 47.93 45.71
C ALA A 2 13.79 47.63 45.11
N SER A 3 13.63 47.83 43.80
CA SER A 3 12.40 47.51 43.09
C SER A 3 12.08 46.01 43.24
N PRO A 4 10.86 45.62 43.62
CA PRO A 4 10.50 44.20 43.72
C PRO A 4 10.55 43.54 42.33
N VAL A 5 10.95 42.27 42.32
CA VAL A 5 10.91 41.40 41.13
C VAL A 5 9.73 40.46 41.29
N THR A 6 8.91 40.36 40.25
CA THR A 6 7.82 39.39 40.20
C THR A 6 8.33 38.09 39.64
N ILE A 7 8.32 37.04 40.46
CA ILE A 7 8.73 35.70 40.06
C ILE A 7 7.52 34.98 39.48
N LEU A 8 7.67 34.42 38.29
CA LEU A 8 6.64 33.68 37.58
C LEU A 8 7.09 32.24 37.41
N ILE A 9 6.43 31.30 38.08
CA ILE A 9 6.78 29.88 38.03
C ILE A 9 5.70 29.13 37.27
N ASN A 10 6.03 28.56 36.11
CA ASN A 10 5.13 27.64 35.42
C ASN A 10 5.14 26.28 36.11
N THR A 11 3.99 25.88 36.66
CA THR A 11 3.79 24.57 37.30
C THR A 11 3.45 23.50 36.27
N LEU A 12 3.44 22.24 36.71
CA LEU A 12 3.13 21.09 35.84
C LEU A 12 1.68 21.08 35.35
N ASP A 13 0.76 21.65 36.12
CA ASP A 13 -0.68 21.67 35.82
C ASP A 13 -1.09 22.77 34.82
N GLY A 14 -0.10 23.43 34.20
CA GLY A 14 -0.33 24.56 33.29
C GLY A 14 -0.73 25.86 33.99
N LYS A 15 -0.66 25.91 35.32
CA LYS A 15 -0.92 27.12 36.12
C LYS A 15 0.38 27.90 36.34
N THR A 16 0.31 29.22 36.29
CA THR A 16 1.45 30.09 36.61
C THR A 16 1.33 30.59 38.04
N LEU A 17 2.31 30.27 38.87
CA LEU A 17 2.41 30.76 40.23
C LEU A 17 3.24 32.05 40.23
N ALA A 18 2.62 33.15 40.67
CA ALA A 18 3.24 34.47 40.69
C ALA A 18 3.38 34.99 42.13
N PHE A 19 4.55 35.49 42.49
CA PHE A 19 4.75 36.20 43.75
C PHE A 19 5.88 37.24 43.66
N PRO A 20 5.79 38.34 44.42
CA PRO A 20 6.86 39.32 44.50
C PRO A 20 8.00 38.81 45.39
N SER A 21 9.24 39.13 45.02
CA SER A 21 10.45 38.90 45.81
C SER A 21 11.39 40.09 45.67
N ALA A 22 12.24 40.35 46.66
CA ALA A 22 13.22 41.43 46.57
C ALA A 22 14.42 41.02 45.69
N LYS A 23 15.05 41.98 44.99
CA LYS A 23 16.28 41.73 44.19
C LYS A 23 17.44 41.19 45.02
N ASP A 24 17.50 41.58 46.28
CA ASP A 24 18.55 41.17 47.24
C ASP A 24 18.16 39.94 48.06
N ALA A 25 16.94 39.43 47.89
CA ALA A 25 16.49 38.23 48.59
C ALA A 25 17.32 37.01 48.16
N PRO A 26 17.60 36.06 49.07
CA PRO A 26 18.29 34.84 48.72
C PRO A 26 17.39 33.94 47.87
N ILE A 27 18.00 33.19 46.96
CA ILE A 27 17.29 32.21 46.11
C ILE A 27 16.54 31.16 46.93
N SER A 28 17.00 30.83 48.14
CA SER A 28 16.32 29.91 49.06
C SER A 28 14.89 30.33 49.43
N GLU A 29 14.59 31.64 49.44
CA GLU A 29 13.25 32.16 49.71
C GLU A 29 12.24 31.76 48.61
N ILE A 30 12.71 31.68 47.36
CA ILE A 30 11.93 31.17 46.22
C ILE A 30 11.52 29.71 46.46
N HIS A 31 12.45 28.90 46.96
CA HIS A 31 12.16 27.49 47.26
C HIS A 31 11.24 27.35 48.49
N SER A 32 11.40 28.18 49.52
CA SER A 32 10.51 28.18 50.69
C SER A 32 9.07 28.56 50.33
N THR A 33 8.89 29.60 49.50
CA THR A 33 7.58 30.02 48.99
C THR A 33 6.97 29.01 48.02
N LEU A 34 7.78 28.30 47.25
CA LEU A 34 7.32 27.19 46.41
C LEU A 34 6.81 26.03 47.29
N SER A 35 7.58 25.62 48.30
CA SER A 35 7.23 24.53 49.20
C SER A 35 5.95 24.80 50.01
N SER A 36 5.72 26.05 50.43
CA SER A 36 4.49 26.42 51.14
C SER A 36 3.25 26.47 50.24
N ARG A 37 3.42 26.71 48.94
CA ARG A 37 2.32 26.82 47.98
C ARG A 37 2.03 25.52 47.23
N LEU A 38 3.04 24.65 47.07
CA LEU A 38 2.94 23.37 46.36
C LEU A 38 3.35 22.23 47.29
N GLU A 39 2.38 21.62 47.95
CA GLU A 39 2.61 20.54 48.93
C GLU A 39 3.31 19.31 48.31
N TRP A 40 3.04 19.01 47.04
CA TRP A 40 3.64 17.87 46.34
C TRP A 40 5.17 17.96 46.20
N THR A 41 5.74 19.17 46.31
CA THR A 41 7.19 19.40 46.23
C THR A 41 7.95 18.82 47.43
N HIS A 42 7.26 18.50 48.52
CA HIS A 42 7.87 17.79 49.66
C HIS A 42 8.13 16.32 49.36
N SER A 43 7.29 15.69 48.54
CA SER A 43 7.33 14.25 48.28
C SER A 43 8.11 13.88 47.01
N SER A 44 8.40 14.83 46.13
CA SER A 44 9.03 14.55 44.84
C SER A 44 10.10 15.57 44.47
N PRO A 45 11.19 15.12 43.82
CA PRO A 45 12.22 16.04 43.36
C PRO A 45 11.66 16.94 42.26
N TYR A 46 12.15 18.16 42.19
CA TYR A 46 11.88 19.09 41.10
C TYR A 46 13.15 19.85 40.73
N ILE A 47 13.16 20.39 39.52
CA ILE A 47 14.24 21.19 38.97
C ILE A 47 13.63 22.51 38.52
N LEU A 48 14.18 23.61 39.05
CA LEU A 48 13.80 24.97 38.68
C LEU A 48 14.84 25.54 37.73
N THR A 49 14.40 26.05 36.59
CA THR A 49 15.29 26.60 35.55
C THR A 49 14.84 27.98 35.11
N THR A 50 15.80 28.86 34.80
CA THR A 50 15.50 30.14 34.16
C THR A 50 15.24 29.95 32.65
N THR A 51 14.79 31.00 31.96
CA THR A 51 14.69 31.03 30.49
C THR A 51 16.00 30.68 29.78
N ASN A 52 17.13 31.07 30.36
CA ASN A 52 18.48 30.76 29.86
C ASN A 52 18.96 29.36 30.28
N ARG A 53 18.06 28.48 30.72
CA ARG A 53 18.35 27.11 31.17
C ARG A 53 19.38 27.02 32.30
N ARG A 54 19.53 28.08 33.10
CA ARG A 54 20.36 28.03 34.32
C ARG A 54 19.56 27.35 35.41
N ILE A 55 20.18 26.38 36.09
CA ILE A 55 19.58 25.68 37.21
C ILE A 55 19.58 26.61 38.42
N VAL A 56 18.41 26.78 39.04
CA VAL A 56 18.25 27.52 40.29
C VAL A 56 18.44 26.53 41.42
N SER A 57 19.57 26.64 42.12
CA SER A 57 19.93 25.74 43.22
C SER A 57 19.27 26.19 44.53
N SER A 58 18.63 25.25 45.24
CA SER A 58 17.96 25.50 46.52
C SER A 58 18.90 25.89 47.65
N TRP A 59 20.18 25.50 47.56
CA TRP A 59 21.21 25.84 48.55
C TRP A 59 21.96 27.14 48.22
N SER A 60 21.62 27.82 47.12
CA SER A 60 22.28 29.06 46.74
C SER A 60 21.84 30.21 47.64
N THR A 61 22.81 30.89 48.27
CA THR A 61 22.60 32.14 49.00
C THR A 61 22.76 33.38 48.10
N ALA A 62 23.04 33.18 46.81
CA ALA A 62 23.15 34.30 45.87
C ALA A 62 21.82 35.06 45.78
N PRO A 63 21.85 36.39 45.52
CA PRO A 63 20.65 37.19 45.41
C PRO A 63 19.87 36.82 44.15
N THR A 64 18.55 36.98 44.19
CA THR A 64 17.65 36.73 43.04
C THR A 64 18.03 37.55 41.80
N SER A 65 18.66 38.71 41.97
CA SER A 65 19.22 39.54 40.89
C SER A 65 20.22 38.79 40.00
N THR A 66 20.95 37.80 40.53
CA THR A 66 21.90 36.96 39.77
C THR A 66 21.21 36.11 38.69
N LEU A 67 19.91 35.85 38.85
CA LEU A 67 19.10 35.06 37.92
C LEU A 67 18.47 35.91 36.82
N LEU A 68 18.46 37.23 36.97
CA LEU A 68 17.92 38.15 35.96
C LEU A 68 18.85 38.21 34.74
N SER A 69 18.24 38.41 33.57
CA SER A 69 19.03 38.61 32.34
C SER A 69 19.56 40.04 32.22
N SER A 70 18.89 41.01 32.85
CA SER A 70 19.27 42.41 32.91
C SER A 70 18.88 43.00 34.27
N GLU A 71 19.65 43.98 34.76
CA GLU A 71 19.42 44.63 36.06
C GLU A 71 18.12 45.47 36.11
N SER A 72 17.63 45.90 34.94
CA SER A 72 16.38 46.64 34.79
C SER A 72 15.15 45.74 34.77
N ASP A 73 15.33 44.42 34.72
CA ASP A 73 14.21 43.49 34.62
C ASP A 73 13.39 43.46 35.92
N THR A 74 12.08 43.40 35.76
CA THR A 74 11.09 43.34 36.85
C THR A 74 10.44 41.98 36.96
N PHE A 75 10.65 41.09 35.97
CA PHE A 75 10.06 39.76 35.94
C PHE A 75 11.14 38.68 35.90
N LEU A 76 10.95 37.63 36.70
CA LEU A 76 11.82 36.45 36.66
C LEU A 76 11.00 35.21 36.30
N PRO A 77 10.94 34.84 35.01
CA PRO A 77 10.28 33.62 34.57
C PRO A 77 11.14 32.38 34.91
N LEU A 78 10.56 31.49 35.71
CA LEU A 78 11.13 30.21 36.10
C LEU A 78 10.24 29.08 35.61
N ARG A 79 10.88 28.01 35.12
CA ARG A 79 10.21 26.79 34.70
C ARG A 79 10.49 25.71 35.73
N LEU A 80 9.41 25.20 36.32
CA LEU A 80 9.47 24.03 37.18
C LEU A 80 9.31 22.77 36.31
N THR A 81 10.19 21.80 36.52
CA THR A 81 10.15 20.49 35.86
C THR A 81 10.37 19.41 36.90
N VAL A 82 9.71 18.26 36.74
CA VAL A 82 9.92 17.10 37.61
C VAL A 82 10.75 16.09 36.84
N PRO A 83 11.89 15.62 37.38
CA PRO A 83 12.63 14.54 36.77
C PRO A 83 11.81 13.26 36.87
N LEU A 84 11.48 12.69 35.72
CA LEU A 84 10.78 11.40 35.68
C LEU A 84 11.79 10.29 36.01
N CYS A 85 11.42 9.41 36.92
CA CYS A 85 12.12 8.17 37.21
C CYS A 85 11.89 7.16 36.06
N GLY A 86 12.43 7.44 34.88
CA GLY A 86 12.22 6.64 33.67
C GLY A 86 13.46 6.57 32.78
N GLY A 87 13.77 5.36 32.31
CA GLY A 87 14.99 5.02 31.60
C GLY A 87 15.20 5.76 30.27
N LYS A 88 16.47 5.86 29.88
CA LYS A 88 17.02 6.52 28.68
C LYS A 88 16.60 5.82 27.36
N GLY A 89 15.38 5.27 27.28
CA GLY A 89 15.08 4.04 26.56
C GLY A 89 14.37 4.15 25.21
N GLY A 90 14.02 5.35 24.74
CA GLY A 90 13.35 5.52 23.43
C GLY A 90 14.29 6.00 22.32
N PHE A 91 15.26 6.86 22.65
CA PHE A 91 16.10 7.48 21.62
C PHE A 91 17.01 6.46 20.94
N GLY A 92 17.62 5.54 21.70
CA GLY A 92 18.46 4.49 21.14
C GLY A 92 17.69 3.47 20.28
N SER A 93 16.45 3.14 20.63
CA SER A 93 15.61 2.26 19.80
C SER A 93 15.15 2.98 18.53
N ILE A 94 14.80 4.26 18.61
CA ILE A 94 14.50 5.11 17.44
C ILE A 94 15.73 5.20 16.52
N LEU A 95 16.93 5.41 17.06
CA LEU A 95 18.16 5.44 16.26
C LEU A 95 18.44 4.09 15.60
N ARG A 96 18.23 2.97 16.29
CA ARG A 96 18.37 1.63 15.70
C ARG A 96 17.32 1.39 14.61
N ALA A 97 16.07 1.77 14.84
CA ALA A 97 15.00 1.66 13.86
C ALA A 97 15.29 2.52 12.61
N GLN A 98 15.72 3.77 12.79
CA GLN A 98 16.12 4.64 11.67
C GLN A 98 17.37 4.12 10.95
N GLY A 99 18.38 3.65 11.68
CA GLY A 99 19.59 3.06 11.10
C GLY A 99 19.29 1.82 10.24
N GLY A 100 18.33 0.99 10.65
CA GLY A 100 17.82 -0.13 9.84
C GLY A 100 17.17 0.35 8.54
N ARG A 101 16.37 1.41 8.58
CA ARG A 101 15.72 2.00 7.38
C ARG A 101 16.74 2.61 6.41
N MET A 102 17.81 3.19 6.92
CA MET A 102 18.87 3.77 6.09
C MET A 102 19.73 2.69 5.42
N SER A 103 19.94 1.55 6.08
CA SER A 103 20.75 0.47 5.54
C SER A 103 20.01 -0.34 4.46
N SER A 104 18.70 -0.56 4.61
CA SER A 104 17.89 -1.26 3.60
C SER A 104 17.78 -0.46 2.29
N ARG A 105 17.61 0.86 2.37
CA ARG A 105 17.52 1.74 1.20
C ARG A 105 18.83 1.83 0.41
N LYS A 106 19.98 1.56 1.04
CA LYS A 106 21.28 1.48 0.37
C LYS A 106 21.48 0.14 -0.38
N LYS A 107 20.80 -0.93 0.05
CA LYS A 107 20.81 -2.25 -0.62
C LYS A 107 19.86 -2.32 -1.81
N GLN A 108 18.77 -1.53 -1.83
CA GLN A 108 18.07 -1.20 -3.07
C GLN A 108 18.95 -0.24 -3.89
N GLY A 109 20.05 -0.76 -4.40
CA GLY A 109 20.83 -0.09 -5.42
C GLY A 109 19.92 0.29 -6.59
N GLU A 110 20.25 1.40 -7.23
CA GLU A 110 19.87 1.67 -8.62
C GLU A 110 18.45 2.18 -8.90
N GLN A 111 17.81 2.85 -7.95
CA GLN A 111 16.87 3.94 -8.32
C GLN A 111 17.62 5.19 -8.82
N ASN A 112 18.79 5.00 -9.43
CA ASN A 112 19.66 6.04 -9.99
C ASN A 112 19.21 6.47 -11.40
N GLY A 113 17.97 6.19 -11.81
CA GLY A 113 17.44 6.65 -13.09
C GLY A 113 17.47 8.18 -13.25
N SER A 114 17.61 8.93 -12.15
CA SER A 114 17.75 10.39 -12.15
C SER A 114 19.18 10.89 -12.29
N SER A 115 20.21 10.06 -12.09
CA SER A 115 21.59 10.52 -12.30
C SER A 115 21.86 10.69 -13.81
N ARG A 116 22.86 11.51 -14.11
CA ARG A 116 23.25 11.85 -15.48
C ARG A 116 24.59 11.21 -15.81
N ASN A 117 24.76 10.82 -17.06
CA ASN A 117 26.06 10.43 -17.63
C ASN A 117 26.95 11.66 -17.84
N LEU A 118 28.22 11.45 -18.15
CA LEU A 118 29.19 12.52 -18.47
C LEU A 118 28.75 13.36 -19.68
N ASP A 119 27.96 12.78 -20.59
CA ASP A 119 27.32 13.48 -21.72
C ASP A 119 26.07 14.28 -21.32
N GLY A 120 25.76 14.34 -20.03
CA GLY A 120 24.60 15.05 -19.51
C GLY A 120 23.26 14.37 -19.79
N ARG A 121 23.18 13.16 -20.34
CA ARG A 121 21.90 12.44 -20.52
C ARG A 121 21.52 11.69 -19.24
N ARG A 122 20.23 11.61 -18.90
CA ARG A 122 19.77 10.84 -17.73
C ARG A 122 19.91 9.35 -18.01
N LEU A 123 20.35 8.56 -17.01
CA LEU A 123 20.50 7.11 -17.15
C LEU A 123 19.20 6.43 -17.63
N ARG A 124 18.04 6.91 -17.16
CA ARG A 124 16.73 6.40 -17.59
C ARG A 124 16.52 6.50 -19.11
N THR A 125 16.79 7.67 -19.70
CA THR A 125 16.63 7.88 -21.15
C THR A 125 17.58 7.03 -21.98
N VAL A 126 18.76 6.72 -21.44
CA VAL A 126 19.74 5.86 -22.11
C VAL A 126 19.32 4.40 -22.03
N ALA A 127 18.76 3.96 -20.90
CA ALA A 127 18.19 2.62 -20.76
C ALA A 127 16.98 2.42 -21.69
N GLU A 128 16.06 3.39 -21.74
CA GLU A 128 14.89 3.37 -22.64
C GLU A 128 15.33 3.34 -24.11
N ALA A 129 16.33 4.14 -24.50
CA ALA A 129 16.86 4.11 -25.86
C ALA A 129 17.53 2.78 -26.21
N LYS A 130 18.24 2.14 -25.27
CA LYS A 130 18.83 0.81 -25.46
C LYS A 130 17.76 -0.26 -25.64
N ALA A 131 16.72 -0.25 -24.80
CA ALA A 131 15.60 -1.18 -24.91
C ALA A 131 14.87 -1.03 -26.26
N LEU A 132 14.64 0.21 -26.71
CA LEU A 132 14.05 0.47 -28.02
C LEU A 132 14.95 -0.01 -29.18
N ALA A 133 16.26 0.19 -29.08
CA ALA A 133 17.21 -0.29 -30.09
C ALA A 133 17.23 -1.83 -30.15
N GLU A 134 17.19 -2.50 -29.01
CA GLU A 134 17.12 -3.96 -28.92
C GLU A 134 15.80 -4.50 -29.50
N TYR A 135 14.67 -3.84 -29.22
CA TYR A 135 13.39 -4.19 -29.82
C TYR A 135 13.38 -4.03 -31.35
N LEU A 136 13.92 -2.92 -31.87
CA LEU A 136 14.03 -2.71 -33.31
C LEU A 136 14.98 -3.73 -33.97
N ALA A 137 16.03 -4.15 -33.26
CA ALA A 137 16.95 -5.18 -33.73
C ALA A 137 16.33 -6.58 -33.73
N SER A 138 15.45 -6.90 -32.77
CA SER A 138 14.78 -8.20 -32.68
C SER A 138 13.54 -8.33 -33.58
N LYS A 139 12.90 -7.21 -33.96
CA LYS A 139 11.74 -7.19 -34.87
C LYS A 139 11.90 -8.02 -36.16
N PRO A 140 13.00 -7.93 -36.94
CA PRO A 140 13.16 -8.74 -38.15
C PRO A 140 13.29 -10.24 -37.85
N GLU A 141 13.91 -10.62 -36.72
CA GLU A 141 13.99 -12.03 -36.31
C GLU A 141 12.63 -12.57 -35.88
N MET A 142 11.86 -11.77 -35.14
CA MET A 142 10.50 -12.11 -34.73
C MET A 142 9.58 -12.28 -35.94
N GLU A 143 9.63 -11.34 -36.90
CA GLU A 143 8.82 -11.42 -38.12
C GLU A 143 9.20 -12.62 -39.00
N ARG A 144 10.50 -12.98 -39.05
CA ARG A 144 10.94 -14.17 -39.78
C ARG A 144 10.44 -15.45 -39.12
N LYS A 145 10.45 -15.53 -37.78
CA LYS A 145 9.91 -16.66 -37.01
C LYS A 145 8.40 -16.77 -37.21
N GLU A 146 7.65 -15.67 -37.13
CA GLU A 146 6.21 -15.68 -37.41
C GLU A 146 5.90 -16.12 -38.85
N ARG A 147 6.68 -15.66 -39.83
CA ARG A 147 6.53 -16.12 -41.22
C ARG A 147 6.84 -17.60 -41.37
N GLU A 148 7.85 -18.11 -40.67
CA GLU A 148 8.17 -19.54 -40.64
C GLU A 148 7.05 -20.38 -40.00
N GLU A 149 6.48 -19.93 -38.89
CA GLU A 149 5.36 -20.60 -38.23
C GLU A 149 4.07 -20.56 -39.06
N LYS A 150 3.77 -19.42 -39.68
CA LYS A 150 2.66 -19.30 -40.62
C LYS A 150 2.86 -20.24 -41.81
N ARG A 151 4.06 -20.31 -42.39
CA ARG A 151 4.36 -21.26 -43.48
C ARG A 151 4.18 -22.71 -43.03
N LYS A 152 4.69 -23.09 -41.86
CA LYS A 152 4.48 -24.44 -41.31
C LYS A 152 3.00 -24.77 -41.12
N ARG A 153 2.22 -23.85 -40.53
CA ARG A 153 0.76 -24.02 -40.40
C ARG A 153 0.07 -24.18 -41.76
N TRP A 154 0.47 -23.38 -42.75
CA TRP A 154 -0.04 -23.52 -44.12
C TRP A 154 0.34 -24.85 -44.76
N GLU A 155 1.59 -25.28 -44.61
CA GLU A 155 2.10 -26.57 -45.10
C GLU A 155 1.34 -27.74 -44.44
N ASP A 156 1.09 -27.67 -43.12
CA ASP A 156 0.32 -28.67 -42.38
C ASP A 156 -1.14 -28.73 -42.86
N ILE A 157 -1.77 -27.57 -43.11
CA ILE A 157 -3.13 -27.50 -43.66
C ILE A 157 -3.15 -28.13 -45.06
N VAL A 158 -2.23 -27.73 -45.95
CA VAL A 158 -2.15 -28.27 -47.32
C VAL A 158 -1.94 -29.79 -47.29
N ALA A 159 -1.00 -30.28 -46.49
CA ALA A 159 -0.75 -31.71 -46.33
C ALA A 159 -1.97 -32.46 -45.78
N SER A 160 -2.70 -31.86 -44.84
CA SER A 160 -3.94 -32.45 -44.31
C SER A 160 -5.07 -32.48 -45.36
N THR A 161 -5.16 -31.46 -46.23
CA THR A 161 -6.14 -31.42 -47.31
C THR A 161 -5.78 -32.36 -48.45
N GLU A 162 -4.49 -32.51 -48.77
CA GLU A 162 -4.00 -33.44 -49.79
C GLU A 162 -4.20 -34.89 -49.34
N ARG A 163 -3.92 -35.21 -48.05
CA ARG A 163 -4.27 -36.53 -47.48
C ARG A 163 -5.76 -36.80 -47.55
N LYS A 164 -6.62 -35.85 -47.16
CA LYS A 164 -8.08 -35.99 -47.29
C LYS A 164 -8.51 -36.17 -48.74
N GLN A 165 -7.91 -35.42 -49.66
CA GLN A 165 -8.20 -35.52 -51.10
C GLN A 165 -7.71 -36.85 -51.68
N GLU A 166 -6.56 -37.37 -51.25
CA GLU A 166 -6.04 -38.67 -51.65
C GLU A 166 -6.88 -39.81 -51.07
N GLU A 167 -7.39 -39.70 -49.84
CA GLU A 167 -8.37 -40.63 -49.26
C GLU A 167 -9.70 -40.62 -50.03
N LEU A 168 -10.17 -39.44 -50.45
CA LEU A 168 -11.32 -39.26 -51.32
C LEU A 168 -11.09 -39.83 -52.73
N ARG A 169 -9.90 -39.62 -53.31
CA ARG A 169 -9.53 -40.05 -54.67
C ARG A 169 -9.17 -41.53 -54.76
N SER A 170 -8.60 -42.12 -53.71
CA SER A 170 -8.28 -43.55 -53.60
C SER A 170 -9.51 -44.43 -53.30
N GLY A 171 -10.71 -43.84 -53.30
CA GLY A 171 -11.98 -44.57 -53.17
C GLY A 171 -12.30 -45.06 -51.75
N ARG A 172 -11.53 -44.62 -50.74
CA ARG A 172 -11.85 -44.85 -49.32
C ARG A 172 -12.75 -43.78 -48.71
N GLY A 173 -12.99 -42.67 -49.41
CA GLY A 173 -14.01 -41.67 -49.08
C GLY A 173 -15.45 -42.13 -49.32
N ARG A 174 -15.80 -43.37 -48.96
CA ARG A 174 -17.20 -43.70 -48.70
C ARG A 174 -17.55 -42.93 -47.43
N LEU A 175 -18.37 -41.89 -47.58
CA LEU A 175 -19.06 -41.25 -46.47
C LEU A 175 -19.50 -42.35 -45.51
N ASP A 176 -18.93 -42.34 -44.31
CA ASP A 176 -19.21 -43.35 -43.31
C ASP A 176 -20.73 -43.46 -43.17
N ALA A 177 -21.27 -44.67 -43.31
CA ALA A 177 -22.73 -44.87 -43.35
C ALA A 177 -23.37 -44.30 -42.07
N GLY A 178 -22.67 -44.39 -40.94
CA GLY A 178 -23.08 -43.80 -39.67
C GLY A 178 -23.01 -42.27 -39.61
N PHE A 179 -22.17 -41.60 -40.42
CA PHE A 179 -22.16 -40.14 -40.50
C PHE A 179 -23.32 -39.60 -41.34
N LEU A 180 -23.68 -40.29 -42.42
CA LEU A 180 -24.87 -39.97 -43.21
C LEU A 180 -26.15 -40.25 -42.41
N GLU A 181 -26.22 -41.39 -41.73
CA GLU A 181 -27.33 -41.75 -40.85
C GLU A 181 -27.41 -40.79 -39.66
N GLY A 182 -26.29 -40.44 -39.02
CA GLY A 182 -26.28 -39.45 -37.93
C GLY A 182 -26.65 -38.03 -38.37
N LYS A 183 -26.29 -37.63 -39.60
CA LYS A 183 -26.73 -36.35 -40.19
C LYS A 183 -28.22 -36.40 -40.54
N GLU A 184 -28.70 -37.50 -41.10
CA GLU A 184 -30.11 -37.71 -41.42
C GLU A 184 -30.96 -37.78 -40.14
N GLU A 185 -30.51 -38.46 -39.08
CA GLU A 185 -31.16 -38.48 -37.76
C GLU A 185 -31.20 -37.10 -37.09
N ALA A 186 -30.13 -36.30 -37.21
CA ALA A 186 -30.12 -34.92 -36.71
C ALA A 186 -31.06 -34.02 -37.53
N GLU A 187 -31.09 -34.19 -38.85
CA GLU A 187 -32.08 -33.53 -39.72
C GLU A 187 -33.51 -34.00 -39.44
N GLN A 188 -33.72 -35.28 -39.12
CA GLN A 188 -35.01 -35.84 -38.73
C GLN A 188 -35.46 -35.28 -37.39
N LYS A 189 -34.58 -35.25 -36.38
CA LYS A 189 -34.88 -34.67 -35.05
C LYS A 189 -35.19 -33.18 -35.12
N THR A 190 -34.47 -32.43 -35.98
CA THR A 190 -34.76 -31.00 -36.18
C THR A 190 -36.06 -30.79 -36.94
N ARG A 191 -36.36 -31.59 -37.97
CA ARG A 191 -37.66 -31.57 -38.67
C ARG A 191 -38.82 -31.98 -37.75
N GLU A 192 -38.63 -33.01 -36.92
CA GLU A 192 -39.61 -33.47 -35.94
C GLU A 192 -39.86 -32.42 -34.86
N ALA A 193 -38.81 -31.74 -34.37
CA ALA A 193 -38.96 -30.62 -33.44
C ALA A 193 -39.75 -29.45 -34.05
N ILE A 194 -39.51 -29.13 -35.33
CA ILE A 194 -40.26 -28.09 -36.06
C ILE A 194 -41.71 -28.52 -36.30
N GLU A 195 -41.97 -29.78 -36.64
CA GLU A 195 -43.32 -30.32 -36.85
C GLU A 195 -44.11 -30.42 -35.53
N ALA A 196 -43.45 -30.80 -34.44
CA ALA A 196 -44.03 -30.80 -33.10
C ALA A 196 -44.36 -29.39 -32.61
N MET A 197 -43.50 -28.41 -32.87
CA MET A 197 -43.77 -27.00 -32.60
C MET A 197 -45.00 -26.51 -33.38
N LEU A 198 -45.06 -26.78 -34.69
CA LEU A 198 -46.19 -26.38 -35.54
C LEU A 198 -47.51 -27.06 -35.11
N ARG A 199 -47.45 -28.33 -34.67
CA ARG A 199 -48.62 -29.07 -34.18
C ARG A 199 -49.07 -28.63 -32.78
N ALA A 200 -48.14 -28.22 -31.91
CA ALA A 200 -48.47 -27.62 -30.61
C ALA A 200 -49.08 -26.22 -30.78
N GLU A 201 -48.58 -25.45 -31.76
CA GLU A 201 -49.11 -24.12 -32.11
C GLU A 201 -50.49 -24.20 -32.79
N GLY A 202 -50.79 -25.32 -33.47
CA GLY A 202 -52.11 -25.60 -34.07
C GLY A 202 -53.13 -26.28 -33.15
N ARG A 203 -52.79 -26.58 -31.89
CA ARG A 203 -53.66 -27.35 -30.96
C ARG A 203 -53.70 -26.80 -29.54
N GLY A 204 -53.57 -25.48 -29.40
CA GLY A 204 -53.74 -24.71 -28.17
C GLY A 204 -54.98 -23.81 -28.20
N SER A 205 -56.17 -24.39 -28.29
CA SER A 205 -57.43 -23.77 -27.89
C SER A 205 -58.17 -24.76 -26.99
N SER A 206 -58.54 -24.29 -25.79
CA SER A 206 -59.28 -24.94 -24.69
C SER A 206 -58.49 -25.67 -23.59
N GLU A 207 -58.53 -25.03 -22.43
CA GLU A 207 -58.75 -25.55 -21.06
C GLU A 207 -57.66 -26.32 -20.30
N GLU A 208 -57.12 -25.59 -19.32
CA GLU A 208 -57.03 -25.85 -17.87
C GLU A 208 -56.80 -27.27 -17.33
N GLY A 209 -55.82 -27.35 -16.41
CA GLY A 209 -55.63 -28.51 -15.53
C GLY A 209 -54.32 -28.41 -14.74
N GLU A 210 -54.46 -28.02 -13.48
CA GLU A 210 -53.42 -27.80 -12.46
C GLU A 210 -52.50 -29.00 -12.17
N ALA A 211 -51.23 -28.74 -11.83
CA ALA A 211 -50.53 -29.39 -10.71
C ALA A 211 -49.16 -28.74 -10.46
N SER A 212 -49.03 -28.19 -9.25
CA SER A 212 -47.85 -28.01 -8.40
C SER A 212 -46.51 -28.64 -8.84
N ASP A 213 -45.43 -27.88 -8.78
CA ASP A 213 -44.48 -27.96 -7.64
C ASP A 213 -43.55 -26.73 -7.62
N GLU A 214 -43.05 -26.49 -6.42
CA GLU A 214 -42.40 -25.30 -5.92
C GLU A 214 -40.93 -25.23 -6.35
N GLN A 215 -40.48 -24.06 -6.83
CA GLN A 215 -39.20 -23.50 -6.37
C GLN A 215 -39.00 -22.04 -6.80
N ALA A 216 -38.54 -21.26 -5.81
CA ALA A 216 -37.92 -19.94 -5.92
C ALA A 216 -38.83 -18.73 -6.21
N SER A 217 -39.38 -18.18 -5.14
CA SER A 217 -39.61 -16.73 -4.96
C SER A 217 -38.37 -15.95 -5.42
N GLY A 218 -38.49 -15.07 -6.41
CA GLY A 218 -38.85 -13.64 -6.22
C GLY A 218 -37.57 -12.79 -6.21
N SER A 219 -37.06 -12.22 -7.33
CA SER A 219 -37.63 -11.18 -8.21
C SER A 219 -38.04 -9.94 -7.39
N SER A 220 -37.70 -8.67 -7.67
CA SER A 220 -37.23 -7.98 -8.88
C SER A 220 -36.97 -6.49 -8.56
N SER A 221 -36.28 -5.79 -9.46
CA SER A 221 -36.64 -4.49 -10.09
C SER A 221 -35.36 -3.70 -10.42
N SER A 222 -35.13 -3.05 -11.56
CA SER A 222 -35.95 -2.73 -12.73
C SER A 222 -35.07 -2.15 -13.86
N LYS A 223 -35.44 -2.50 -15.11
CA LYS A 223 -35.11 -2.07 -16.50
C LYS A 223 -34.76 -0.56 -16.75
N PRO A 224 -34.32 -0.12 -17.97
CA PRO A 224 -34.41 -0.79 -19.29
C PRO A 224 -33.18 -0.76 -20.22
N ALA A 225 -33.33 -1.56 -21.28
CA ALA A 225 -32.46 -1.80 -22.42
C ALA A 225 -32.34 -0.64 -23.41
N VAL A 226 -31.19 -0.58 -24.11
CA VAL A 226 -31.00 0.13 -25.38
C VAL A 226 -30.62 -0.91 -26.44
N ALA A 227 -31.28 -0.85 -27.59
CA ALA A 227 -31.17 -1.78 -28.72
C ALA A 227 -29.81 -1.71 -29.44
N PRO A 228 -29.33 -2.82 -30.06
CA PRO A 228 -28.11 -2.79 -30.86
C PRO A 228 -28.40 -2.25 -32.26
N ARG A 229 -27.70 -1.20 -32.66
CA ARG A 229 -27.58 -0.81 -34.07
C ARG A 229 -26.31 -1.42 -34.63
N ALA A 230 -26.46 -2.49 -35.41
CA ALA A 230 -25.43 -2.94 -36.31
C ALA A 230 -25.29 -1.93 -37.47
N MET A 231 -24.12 -1.32 -37.61
CA MET A 231 -23.65 -0.77 -38.88
C MET A 231 -22.19 -1.20 -39.03
N TYR A 232 -21.99 -2.10 -39.98
CA TYR A 232 -20.71 -2.70 -40.38
C TYR A 232 -19.63 -1.64 -40.63
N GLY A 233 -18.45 -1.80 -40.03
CA GLY A 233 -17.21 -1.25 -40.55
C GLY A 233 -16.13 -0.89 -39.51
N TRP A 234 -15.34 -1.89 -39.10
CA TRP A 234 -13.99 -1.75 -38.53
C TRP A 234 -13.85 -0.99 -37.19
N GLU A 235 -14.00 -1.70 -36.06
CA GLU A 235 -13.30 -1.41 -34.79
C GLU A 235 -13.80 -2.41 -33.73
N ASP A 236 -13.07 -3.51 -33.53
CA ASP A 236 -13.23 -4.39 -32.37
C ASP A 236 -11.94 -5.20 -32.19
N GLU A 237 -11.06 -4.73 -31.30
CA GLU A 237 -9.99 -5.47 -30.61
C GLU A 237 -9.22 -4.43 -29.78
N ASP A 238 -9.64 -4.21 -28.52
CA ASP A 238 -8.80 -3.86 -27.35
C ASP A 238 -9.52 -3.13 -26.18
N ASP A 239 -10.77 -3.48 -25.86
CA ASP A 239 -11.47 -2.93 -24.66
C ASP A 239 -11.78 -3.97 -23.56
N GLU A 240 -10.97 -5.04 -23.45
CA GLU A 240 -11.11 -6.07 -22.40
C GLU A 240 -9.98 -6.10 -21.35
N PHE A 241 -9.12 -5.07 -21.24
CA PHE A 241 -8.06 -5.04 -20.23
C PHE A 241 -8.23 -3.94 -19.17
N MET A 242 -9.41 -3.82 -18.56
CA MET A 242 -9.59 -3.07 -17.31
C MET A 242 -10.63 -3.74 -16.40
N SER A 243 -10.21 -4.78 -15.68
CA SER A 243 -10.85 -5.21 -14.43
C SER A 243 -9.80 -5.22 -13.33
N ASP A 244 -9.80 -4.14 -12.56
CA ASP A 244 -9.06 -3.96 -11.32
C ASP A 244 -9.61 -4.93 -10.26
N SER A 245 -8.75 -5.84 -9.80
CA SER A 245 -9.02 -6.70 -8.63
C SER A 245 -7.77 -6.66 -7.76
N GLU A 246 -7.73 -5.67 -6.87
CA GLU A 246 -6.84 -5.62 -5.71
C GLU A 246 -7.12 -6.83 -4.81
N GLU A 247 -6.20 -7.81 -4.81
CA GLU A 247 -6.15 -8.86 -3.80
C GLU A 247 -4.80 -8.69 -3.05
N GLU A 248 -4.87 -8.06 -1.87
CA GLU A 248 -3.75 -7.95 -0.94
C GLU A 248 -3.42 -9.33 -0.36
N GLU A 249 -2.36 -9.95 -0.87
CA GLU A 249 -1.81 -11.18 -0.29
C GLU A 249 -0.93 -10.81 0.92
N GLU A 250 -1.53 -10.90 2.11
CA GLU A 250 -0.88 -10.75 3.42
C GLU A 250 0.08 -11.94 3.64
N VAL A 251 1.37 -11.77 3.29
CA VAL A 251 2.41 -12.74 3.64
C VAL A 251 2.72 -12.63 5.13
N SER A 252 2.09 -13.48 5.93
CA SER A 252 2.41 -13.69 7.34
C SER A 252 3.82 -14.29 7.48
N GLU A 253 4.83 -13.46 7.79
CA GLU A 253 6.21 -13.88 8.12
C GLU A 253 6.31 -14.50 9.53
N GLU A 254 5.43 -15.43 9.93
CA GLU A 254 5.53 -16.08 11.25
C GLU A 254 6.39 -17.37 11.29
N ASP A 255 6.92 -17.85 10.16
CA ASP A 255 7.57 -19.17 10.09
C ASP A 255 9.02 -19.21 9.58
N VAL A 256 9.84 -18.21 9.92
CA VAL A 256 11.30 -18.37 9.89
C VAL A 256 11.93 -17.82 11.17
N LYS A 257 11.95 -18.64 12.22
CA LYS A 257 12.86 -18.45 13.36
C LYS A 257 14.25 -19.00 13.01
N PRO A 258 15.28 -18.16 12.73
CA PRO A 258 16.64 -18.64 12.86
C PRO A 258 16.97 -18.75 14.36
N ALA A 259 17.16 -19.99 14.83
CA ALA A 259 17.75 -20.28 16.13
C ALA A 259 19.16 -19.66 16.17
N TYR A 260 19.32 -18.57 16.92
CA TYR A 260 20.62 -17.97 17.17
C TYR A 260 21.33 -18.77 18.26
N GLU A 261 22.23 -19.67 17.87
CA GLU A 261 23.22 -20.25 18.77
C GLU A 261 24.22 -19.18 19.20
N GLY A 262 24.20 -18.85 20.49
CA GLY A 262 25.08 -17.86 21.09
C GLY A 262 26.55 -18.27 20.99
N LYS A 263 27.35 -17.51 20.25
CA LYS A 263 28.82 -17.57 20.39
C LYS A 263 29.21 -16.97 21.73
N GLY A 264 29.62 -17.86 22.65
CA GLY A 264 30.16 -17.53 23.95
C GLY A 264 31.35 -16.58 23.85
N LYS A 265 31.33 -15.52 24.67
CA LYS A 265 32.49 -14.67 24.90
C LYS A 265 33.42 -15.40 25.88
N GLY A 266 34.66 -15.60 25.47
CA GLY A 266 35.71 -16.20 26.27
C GLY A 266 35.97 -15.42 27.57
N LYS A 267 36.29 -16.17 28.63
CA LYS A 267 36.85 -15.68 29.88
C LYS A 267 38.14 -14.91 29.60
N ALA A 268 38.23 -13.67 30.08
CA ALA A 268 39.51 -13.01 30.28
C ALA A 268 40.10 -13.51 31.61
N VAL A 269 41.37 -13.93 31.54
CA VAL A 269 42.25 -14.22 32.68
C VAL A 269 42.73 -12.92 33.30
#